data_AF-A0A9Y2IP35-F1
#
_entry.id   AF-A0A9Y2IP35-F1
#
_cell.length_a   1.000
_cell.length_b   1.000
_cell.length_c   1.000
_cell.angle_alpha   90.00
_cell.angle_beta   90.00
_cell.angle_gamma   90.00
#
_symmetry.space_group_name_H-M   'P 1'
#
loop_
_entity.id
_entity.type
_entity.pdbx_description
1 polymer ?
#
loop_
_entity_poly.entity_id
_entity_poly.type
_entity_poly.pdbx_seq_one_letter_code
_entity_poly.pdbx_strand_id
1 'polypeptide(L)'
;MCPCSARCWASVARLHAYDIADELDATTPADYVARAEMRARFGYAAQQVLEALNILINVHGAAGFAETGRLPQFWRDANTAARHAALNSVVGYEIYGKALLDVEERISPMV
;
A
#
# COMPACT_ATOMS: atom_id res chain seq x y z
N MET A 1 17.76 11.94 6.14
CA MET A 1 16.46 11.71 5.44
C MET A 1 15.71 13.04 5.38
N CYS A 2 15.16 13.41 4.22
CA CYS A 2 14.54 14.73 4.01
C CYS A 2 13.02 14.68 4.28
N PRO A 3 12.41 15.57 5.09
CA PRO A 3 10.96 15.60 5.32
C PRO A 3 10.13 15.71 4.03
N CYS A 4 10.69 16.35 2.99
CA CYS A 4 10.04 16.48 1.69
C CYS A 4 9.74 15.12 1.03
N SER A 5 10.58 14.10 1.25
CA SER A 5 10.33 12.77 0.68
C SER A 5 9.14 12.07 1.34
N ALA A 6 8.87 12.30 2.63
CA ALA A 6 7.68 11.76 3.29
C ALA A 6 6.39 12.27 2.63
N ARG A 7 6.37 13.57 2.26
CA ARG A 7 5.23 14.15 1.54
C ARG A 7 5.05 13.53 0.17
N CYS A 8 6.15 13.27 -0.56
CA CYS A 8 6.09 12.61 -1.86
C CYS A 8 5.50 11.20 -1.75
N TRP A 9 5.98 10.39 -0.81
CA TRP A 9 5.47 9.02 -0.61
C TRP A 9 3.98 8.98 -0.24
N ALA A 10 3.55 9.84 0.68
CA ALA A 10 2.14 9.96 1.02
C ALA A 10 1.28 10.40 -0.19
N SER A 11 1.83 11.27 -1.06
CA SER A 11 1.14 11.71 -2.28
C SER A 11 1.03 10.60 -3.31
N VAL A 12 2.07 9.78 -3.49
CA VAL A 12 2.06 8.61 -4.37
C VAL A 12 1.05 7.57 -3.88
N ALA A 13 1.05 7.26 -2.57
CA ALA A 13 0.06 6.35 -1.99
C ALA A 13 -1.37 6.81 -2.24
N ARG A 14 -1.62 8.11 -2.03
CA ARG A 14 -2.92 8.74 -2.25
C ARG A 14 -3.34 8.63 -3.72
N LEU A 15 -2.44 8.95 -4.65
CA LEU A 15 -2.73 8.87 -6.07
C LEU A 15 -3.11 7.46 -6.48
N HIS A 16 -2.34 6.44 -6.07
CA HIS A 16 -2.69 5.04 -6.36
C HIS A 16 -4.05 4.65 -5.79
N ALA A 17 -4.37 5.03 -4.54
CA ALA A 17 -5.64 4.67 -3.93
C ALA A 17 -6.85 5.23 -4.69
N TYR A 18 -6.79 6.50 -5.12
CA TYR A 18 -7.87 7.11 -5.89
C TYR A 18 -7.92 6.61 -7.33
N ASP A 19 -6.76 6.46 -7.99
CA ASP A 19 -6.69 5.98 -9.36
C ASP A 19 -7.23 4.55 -9.50
N ILE A 20 -6.97 3.67 -8.52
CA ILE A 20 -7.58 2.33 -8.49
C ILE A 20 -9.09 2.39 -8.28
N ALA A 21 -9.57 3.28 -7.40
CA ALA A 21 -11.00 3.43 -7.15
C ALA A 21 -11.73 3.92 -8.40
N ASP A 22 -11.19 4.94 -9.07
CA ASP A 22 -11.72 5.48 -10.32
C ASP A 22 -11.74 4.42 -11.42
N GLU A 23 -10.69 3.61 -11.55
CA GLU A 23 -10.60 2.52 -12.52
C GLU A 23 -11.63 1.42 -12.24
N LEU A 24 -11.80 1.04 -10.97
CA LEU A 24 -12.79 0.04 -10.56
C LEU A 24 -14.22 0.51 -10.86
N ASP A 25 -14.52 1.77 -10.55
CA ASP A 25 -15.83 2.38 -10.82
C ASP A 25 -16.12 2.43 -12.34
N ALA A 26 -15.09 2.65 -13.17
CA ALA A 26 -15.23 2.73 -14.63
C ALA A 26 -15.36 1.36 -15.33
N THR A 27 -14.80 0.28 -14.77
CA THR A 27 -14.58 -0.99 -15.49
C THR A 27 -15.36 -2.19 -14.94
N THR A 28 -16.33 -1.98 -14.06
CA THR A 28 -17.05 -3.10 -13.41
C THR A 28 -17.99 -3.86 -14.38
N PRO A 29 -17.84 -5.19 -14.54
CA PRO A 29 -16.90 -6.10 -13.86
C PRO A 29 -15.50 -6.11 -14.50
N ALA A 30 -14.47 -5.88 -13.70
CA ALA A 30 -13.07 -5.92 -14.14
C ALA A 30 -12.60 -7.36 -14.39
N ASP A 31 -11.77 -7.56 -15.43
CA ASP A 31 -11.17 -8.85 -15.73
C ASP A 31 -10.13 -9.28 -14.67
N TYR A 32 -9.65 -10.53 -14.75
CA TYR A 32 -8.71 -11.05 -13.75
C TYR A 32 -7.38 -10.29 -13.73
N VAL A 33 -6.87 -9.88 -14.90
CA VAL A 33 -5.57 -9.21 -15.02
C VAL A 33 -5.64 -7.82 -14.38
N ALA A 34 -6.71 -7.06 -14.67
CA ALA A 34 -6.96 -5.76 -14.07
C ALA A 34 -7.10 -5.87 -12.55
N ARG A 35 -7.86 -6.85 -12.03
CA ARG A 35 -7.97 -7.06 -10.58
C ARG A 35 -6.64 -7.48 -9.92
N ALA A 36 -5.85 -8.30 -10.61
CA ALA A 36 -4.51 -8.68 -10.16
C ALA A 36 -3.57 -7.46 -10.09
N GLU A 37 -3.62 -6.58 -11.09
CA GLU A 37 -2.89 -5.31 -11.11
C GLU A 37 -3.32 -4.40 -9.94
N MET A 38 -4.63 -4.18 -9.77
CA MET A 38 -5.17 -3.39 -8.67
C MET A 38 -4.70 -3.92 -7.31
N ARG A 39 -4.71 -5.25 -7.11
CA ARG A 39 -4.20 -5.89 -5.90
C ARG A 39 -2.72 -5.61 -5.66
N ALA A 40 -1.88 -5.70 -6.70
CA ALA A 40 -0.46 -5.34 -6.61
C ALA A 40 -0.28 -3.87 -6.20
N ARG A 41 -1.08 -2.97 -6.81
CA ARG A 41 -1.04 -1.53 -6.54
C ARG A 41 -1.50 -1.19 -5.11
N PHE A 42 -2.49 -1.89 -4.55
CA PHE A 42 -2.90 -1.71 -3.15
C PHE A 42 -1.75 -2.00 -2.18
N GLY A 43 -1.05 -3.12 -2.39
CA GLY A 43 0.11 -3.48 -1.57
C GLY A 43 1.24 -2.46 -1.69
N TYR A 44 1.52 -1.99 -2.91
CA TYR A 44 2.51 -0.93 -3.14
C TYR A 44 2.14 0.38 -2.41
N ALA A 45 0.89 0.83 -2.52
CA ALA A 45 0.40 2.04 -1.87
C ALA A 45 0.54 1.96 -0.34
N ALA A 46 0.23 0.81 0.27
CA ALA A 46 0.43 0.58 1.70
C ALA A 46 1.91 0.71 2.10
N GLN A 47 2.86 0.18 1.32
CA GLN A 47 4.28 0.36 1.58
C GLN A 47 4.71 1.82 1.53
N GLN A 48 4.19 2.61 0.59
CA GLN A 48 4.50 4.05 0.50
C GLN A 48 4.02 4.84 1.73
N VAL A 49 2.87 4.46 2.31
CA VAL A 49 2.41 5.04 3.59
C VAL A 49 3.35 4.70 4.73
N LEU A 50 3.81 3.44 4.83
CA LEU A 50 4.76 3.02 5.87
C LEU A 50 6.08 3.77 5.74
N GLU A 51 6.61 3.96 4.53
CA GLU A 51 7.83 4.73 4.30
C GLU A 51 7.68 6.20 4.70
N ALA A 52 6.55 6.82 4.36
CA ALA A 52 6.25 8.18 4.80
C ALA A 52 6.25 8.29 6.34
N LEU A 53 5.57 7.36 7.03
CA LEU A 53 5.51 7.34 8.49
C LEU A 53 6.86 7.05 9.14
N ASN A 54 7.67 6.17 8.55
CA ASN A 54 9.02 5.88 9.03
C ASN A 54 9.95 7.10 8.90
N ILE A 55 9.83 7.89 7.83
CA ILE A 55 10.57 9.16 7.74
C ILE A 55 10.09 10.14 8.80
N LEU A 56 8.77 10.28 8.99
CA LEU A 56 8.21 11.23 9.97
C LEU A 56 8.63 10.89 11.41
N ILE A 57 8.57 9.62 11.82
CA ILE A 57 9.01 9.19 13.16
C ILE A 57 10.52 9.41 13.33
N ASN A 58 11.33 9.15 12.29
CA ASN A 58 12.77 9.35 12.35
C ASN A 58 13.17 10.84 12.45
N VAL A 59 12.44 11.72 11.76
CA VAL A 59 12.66 13.18 11.85
C VAL A 59 12.25 13.72 13.22
N HIS A 60 11.17 13.18 13.79
CA HIS A 60 10.70 13.58 15.12
C HIS A 60 11.61 13.04 16.25
N GLY A 61 12.24 11.88 16.03
CA GLY A 61 13.13 11.23 16.99
C GLY A 61 12.38 10.53 18.13
N ALA A 62 13.09 10.25 19.22
CA ALA A 62 12.58 9.42 20.33
C ALA A 62 11.30 9.98 20.99
N ALA A 63 11.14 11.31 21.01
CA ALA A 63 9.92 11.96 21.52
C ALA A 63 8.65 11.56 20.74
N GLY A 64 8.80 11.06 19.50
CA GLY A 64 7.68 10.65 18.65
C GLY A 64 6.97 9.40 19.14
N PHE A 65 7.54 8.71 20.14
CA PHE A 65 6.94 7.58 20.83
C PHE A 65 6.24 7.97 22.15
N ALA A 66 6.24 9.25 22.53
CA ALA A 66 5.50 9.70 23.70
C ALA A 66 3.98 9.65 23.45
N GLU A 67 3.23 9.18 24.44
CA GLU A 67 1.76 9.06 24.36
C GLU A 67 1.01 10.41 24.42
N THR A 68 1.73 11.52 24.54
CA THR A 68 1.17 12.88 24.53
C THR A 68 0.69 13.32 23.15
N GLY A 69 1.11 12.62 22.08
CA GLY A 69 0.75 12.93 20.70
C GLY A 69 0.13 11.74 19.95
N ARG A 70 -0.34 12.00 18.72
CA ARG A 70 -1.00 10.99 17.86
C ARG A 70 -0.05 10.24 16.93
N LEU A 71 1.18 10.72 16.75
CA LEU A 71 2.16 10.07 15.89
C LEU A 71 2.40 8.57 16.20
N PRO A 72 2.54 8.14 17.47
CA PRO A 72 2.73 6.72 17.76
C PRO A 72 1.45 5.90 17.54
N GLN A 73 0.27 6.51 17.61
CA GLN A 73 -0.99 5.86 17.21
C GLN A 73 -0.96 5.59 15.70
N PHE A 74 -0.76 6.61 14.87
CA PHE A 74 -0.75 6.45 13.42
C PHE A 74 0.31 5.45 12.93
N TRP A 75 1.51 5.52 13.49
CA TRP A 75 2.58 4.58 13.13
C TRP A 75 2.20 3.14 13.45
N ARG A 76 1.64 2.85 14.64
CA ARG A 76 1.20 1.50 15.04
C ARG A 76 0.02 0.99 14.21
N ASP A 77 -0.98 1.85 14.00
CA ASP A 77 -2.20 1.50 13.27
C ASP A 77 -1.87 1.15 11.82
N ALA A 78 -1.09 2.00 11.14
CA ALA A 78 -0.71 1.77 9.75
C ALA A 78 0.17 0.53 9.60
N ASN A 79 1.15 0.32 10.50
CA ASN A 79 1.98 -0.88 10.48
C ASN A 79 1.14 -2.15 10.66
N THR A 80 0.16 -2.12 11.57
CA THR A 80 -0.74 -3.26 11.78
C THR A 80 -1.60 -3.51 10.55
N ALA A 81 -2.24 -2.47 10.00
CA ALA A 81 -3.14 -2.58 8.86
C ALA A 81 -2.42 -3.04 7.58
N ALA A 82 -1.21 -2.55 7.32
CA ALA A 82 -0.43 -2.92 6.13
C ALA A 82 -0.03 -4.40 6.07
N ARG A 83 -0.18 -5.15 7.17
CA ARG A 83 0.05 -6.61 7.23
C ARG A 83 -1.20 -7.42 6.89
N HIS A 84 -2.33 -6.76 6.58
CA HIS A 84 -3.52 -7.43 6.10
C HIS A 84 -3.19 -8.24 4.83
N ALA A 85 -3.70 -9.47 4.73
CA ALA A 85 -3.35 -10.39 3.64
C ALA A 85 -3.65 -9.81 2.23
N ALA A 86 -4.65 -8.92 2.12
CA ALA A 86 -4.98 -8.23 0.87
C ALA A 86 -4.00 -7.10 0.49
N LEU A 87 -3.17 -6.62 1.42
CA LEU A 87 -2.18 -5.56 1.22
C LEU A 87 -0.74 -6.10 1.17
N ASN A 88 -0.56 -7.42 1.19
CA ASN A 88 0.77 -8.01 1.07
C ASN A 88 1.31 -7.77 -0.35
N SER A 89 2.28 -6.85 -0.46
CA SER A 89 2.87 -6.43 -1.73
C SER A 89 3.57 -7.56 -2.46
N VAL A 90 4.31 -8.43 -1.77
CA VAL A 90 5.02 -9.57 -2.38
C VAL A 90 4.03 -10.53 -3.03
N VAL A 91 2.96 -10.87 -2.31
CA VAL A 91 1.88 -11.71 -2.85
C VAL A 91 1.17 -11.02 -4.02
N GLY A 92 0.91 -9.71 -3.91
CA GLY A 92 0.31 -8.92 -5.00
C GLY A 92 1.16 -8.93 -6.27
N TYR A 93 2.48 -8.72 -6.15
CA TYR A 93 3.40 -8.73 -7.27
C TYR A 93 3.48 -10.10 -7.94
N GLU A 94 3.49 -11.18 -7.17
CA GLU A 94 3.49 -12.53 -7.75
C GLU A 94 2.19 -12.83 -8.50
N ILE A 95 1.03 -12.49 -7.93
CA ILE A 95 -0.27 -12.66 -8.58
C ILE A 95 -0.31 -11.89 -9.91
N TYR A 96 0.11 -10.62 -9.91
CA TYR A 96 0.11 -9.80 -11.11
C TYR A 96 1.14 -10.29 -12.14
N GLY A 97 2.34 -10.66 -11.70
CA GLY A 97 3.37 -11.22 -12.57
C GLY A 97 2.92 -12.52 -13.24
N LYS A 98 2.25 -13.42 -12.51
CA LYS A 98 1.65 -14.63 -13.09
C LYS A 98 0.55 -14.30 -14.09
N ALA A 99 -0.31 -13.31 -13.80
CA ALA A 99 -1.36 -12.87 -14.72
C ALA A 99 -0.79 -12.29 -16.02
N LEU A 100 0.28 -11.49 -15.96
CA LEU A 100 0.95 -10.94 -17.15
C LEU A 100 1.61 -12.00 -18.04
N LEU A 101 2.01 -13.12 -17.44
CA LEU A 101 2.68 -14.22 -18.13
C LEU A 101 1.75 -15.41 -18.45
N ASP A 102 0.44 -15.25 -18.22
CA ASP A 102 -0.59 -16.27 -18.44
C ASP A 102 -0.33 -17.59 -17.69
N VAL A 103 0.19 -17.49 -16.45
CA VAL A 103 0.41 -18.63 -15.56
C VAL A 103 -0.86 -18.90 -14.74
N GLU A 104 -1.50 -20.04 -14.98
CA GLU A 104 -2.80 -20.38 -14.37
C GLU A 104 -2.74 -20.63 -12.84
N GLU A 105 -1.57 -20.93 -12.29
CA GLU A 105 -1.39 -21.26 -10.88
C GLU A 105 -1.76 -20.08 -9.96
N ARG A 106 -2.78 -20.27 -9.11
CA ARG A 106 -3.24 -19.27 -8.16
C ARG A 106 -2.67 -19.52 -6.77
N ILE A 107 -2.02 -18.50 -6.22
CA ILE A 107 -1.47 -18.53 -4.85
C ILE A 107 -2.38 -17.87 -3.81
N SER A 108 -3.45 -17.20 -4.25
CA SER A 108 -4.43 -16.56 -3.36
C SER A 108 -5.84 -16.64 -3.96
N PRO A 109 -6.87 -16.89 -3.12
CA PRO A 109 -8.26 -16.85 -3.58
C PRO A 109 -8.82 -15.41 -3.66
N MET A 110 -8.10 -14.40 -3.15
CA MET A 110 -8.61 -13.03 -3.05
C MET A 110 -8.08 -12.13 -4.18
N VAL A 111 -8.64 -12.25 -5.39
CA VAL A 111 -8.35 -11.38 -6.56
C VAL A 111 -9.63 -10.93 -7.25
#